data_AF-A0A7S2FYQ2-F1
#
_entry.id   AF-A0A7S2FYQ2-F1
#
_cell.length_a   1.000
_cell.length_b   1.000
_cell.length_c   1.000
_cell.angle_alpha   90.00
_cell.angle_beta   90.00
_cell.angle_gamma   90.00
#
_symmetry.space_group_name_H-M   'P 1'
#
loop_
_entity.id
_entity.type
_entity.pdbx_description
1 polymer ?
#
loop_
_entity_poly.entity_id
_entity_poly.type
_entity_poly.pdbx_seq_one_letter_code
_entity_poly.pdbx_strand_id
1 'polypeptide(L)'
;PVLNVHCSGPVCGLGAENRENPWRLELSSKGVRCDLGESASFQDEPFYPCYVMEAWQLRRLKRLPFHEQALKHNLLQRVTHTSVIRNGCIFVSHRWETPDYEHDEESQCGHTGHPDDAADNKLRWLQQAAHHLDLNEPHFYVWFDYFSVPQHTDNLLFKMLAIRSLPAYVSICNRCVPLVGPADGEAGPEKYLTRGWCRLEVLAALCPKKYPSGDWVRGDEVHYYRYGLSETEETQGRQVSLQDLRPPHRGKFTVSGDEELIEAVAQVLAERYTEYEAKMGHTNAWDFTIRVHDRPE
;
A
#
# COMPACT_ATOMS: atom_id res chain seq x y z
N PRO A 1 4.87 -22.40 25.56
CA PRO A 1 5.63 -21.34 26.24
C PRO A 1 5.15 -19.97 25.76
N VAL A 2 4.47 -19.21 26.62
CA VAL A 2 3.96 -17.86 26.30
C VAL A 2 5.15 -16.90 26.37
N LEU A 3 5.63 -16.44 25.21
CA LEU A 3 6.67 -15.42 25.14
C LEU A 3 6.00 -14.04 25.16
N ASN A 4 6.11 -13.35 26.31
CA ASN A 4 5.91 -11.91 26.33
C ASN A 4 7.09 -11.27 25.60
N VAL A 5 6.87 -10.87 24.35
CA VAL A 5 7.90 -10.17 23.57
C VAL A 5 7.95 -8.72 24.05
N HIS A 6 8.88 -8.41 24.94
CA HIS A 6 9.32 -7.04 25.15
C HIS A 6 10.34 -6.67 24.07
N CYS A 7 9.87 -6.01 23.01
CA CYS A 7 10.76 -5.38 22.04
C CYS A 7 11.51 -4.22 22.71
N SER A 8 12.75 -4.46 23.10
CA SER A 8 13.70 -3.44 23.55
C SER A 8 14.55 -2.98 22.36
N GLY A 9 13.93 -2.26 21.42
CA GLY A 9 14.64 -1.43 20.46
C GLY A 9 14.93 -0.04 21.08
N PRO A 10 15.89 0.74 20.53
CA PRO A 10 16.14 2.08 21.03
C PRO A 10 14.88 2.93 20.85
N VAL A 11 14.23 3.22 21.97
CA VAL A 11 13.08 4.12 22.06
C VAL A 11 13.60 5.52 21.73
N CYS A 12 13.44 5.94 20.48
CA CYS A 12 13.45 7.35 20.16
C CYS A 12 12.27 7.98 20.92
N GLY A 13 12.62 8.78 21.92
CA GLY A 13 11.73 9.21 23.01
C GLY A 13 10.39 9.78 22.55
N LEU A 14 9.32 9.08 22.91
CA LEU A 14 7.99 9.65 23.13
C LEU A 14 7.38 8.92 24.35
N GLY A 15 6.77 9.69 25.25
CA GLY A 15 6.23 9.21 26.52
C GLY A 15 5.22 8.07 26.33
N ALA A 16 5.49 6.96 26.99
CA ALA A 16 4.61 5.80 27.02
C ALA A 16 3.46 6.04 27.99
N GLU A 17 2.27 6.38 27.48
CA GLU A 17 1.04 6.04 28.17
C GLU A 17 0.73 4.57 27.89
N ASN A 18 0.76 3.74 28.94
CA ASN A 18 0.42 2.33 28.93
C ASN A 18 -1.05 2.15 28.52
N ARG A 19 -1.31 1.88 27.24
CA ARG A 19 -2.52 1.17 26.82
C ARG A 19 -2.14 -0.30 26.65
N GLU A 20 -2.83 -1.18 27.37
CA GLU A 20 -2.67 -2.63 27.24
C GLU A 20 -2.83 -3.03 25.77
N ASN A 21 -1.84 -3.75 25.24
CA ASN A 21 -1.82 -4.16 23.84
C ASN A 21 -2.78 -5.35 23.68
N PRO A 22 -3.91 -5.24 22.96
CA PRO A 22 -4.97 -6.27 22.93
C PRO A 22 -4.60 -7.52 22.13
N TRP A 23 -3.38 -7.64 21.63
CA TRP A 23 -2.96 -8.69 20.69
C TRP A 23 -2.18 -9.79 21.40
N ARG A 24 -2.67 -11.04 21.30
CA ARG A 24 -1.94 -12.23 21.74
C ARG A 24 -1.45 -13.00 20.52
N LEU A 25 -0.14 -13.14 20.39
CA LEU A 25 0.49 -13.88 19.30
C LEU A 25 1.06 -15.20 19.81
N GLU A 26 0.66 -16.31 19.19
CA GLU A 26 1.30 -17.61 19.39
C GLU A 26 2.19 -17.91 18.19
N LEU A 27 3.51 -17.93 18.42
CA LEU A 27 4.48 -18.40 17.43
C LEU A 27 4.43 -19.93 17.39
N SER A 28 3.98 -20.51 16.28
CA SER A 28 4.01 -21.95 16.05
C SER A 28 5.19 -22.35 15.16
N SER A 29 5.67 -23.58 15.28
CA SER A 29 6.70 -24.16 14.41
C SER A 29 6.26 -24.34 12.95
N LYS A 30 5.02 -23.99 12.60
CA LYS A 30 4.45 -24.02 11.24
C LYS A 30 4.23 -22.62 10.64
N GLY A 31 4.74 -21.57 11.29
CA GLY A 31 4.53 -20.18 10.89
C GLY A 31 3.83 -19.37 11.97
N VAL A 32 3.89 -18.04 11.81
CA VAL A 32 3.23 -17.06 12.68
C VAL A 32 1.73 -17.13 12.40
N ARG A 33 0.95 -17.73 13.31
CA ARG A 33 -0.51 -17.72 13.23
C ARG A 33 -1.01 -16.63 14.17
N CYS A 34 -1.44 -15.50 13.60
CA CYS A 34 -2.09 -14.44 14.35
C CYS A 34 -3.55 -14.85 14.61
N ASP A 35 -3.83 -15.51 15.75
CA ASP A 35 -5.21 -15.69 16.20
C ASP A 35 -5.74 -14.34 16.68
N LEU A 36 -6.61 -13.76 15.86
CA LEU A 36 -7.23 -12.47 16.09
C LEU A 36 -8.66 -12.76 16.52
N GLY A 37 -9.05 -12.25 17.69
CA GLY A 37 -10.39 -12.47 18.24
C GLY A 37 -11.50 -12.16 17.23
N GLU A 38 -12.61 -12.88 17.35
CA GLU A 38 -13.78 -12.78 16.47
C GLU A 38 -14.32 -11.34 16.40
N SER A 39 -14.53 -10.85 15.17
CA SER A 39 -15.07 -9.54 14.78
C SER A 39 -14.17 -8.31 15.01
N ALA A 40 -13.13 -8.17 14.19
CA ALA A 40 -12.49 -6.87 14.01
C ALA A 40 -13.42 -5.95 13.20
N SER A 41 -14.22 -5.12 13.88
CA SER A 41 -14.87 -3.98 13.22
C SER A 41 -13.82 -3.18 12.44
N PHE A 42 -14.11 -2.76 11.21
CA PHE A 42 -13.18 -1.97 10.39
C PHE A 42 -12.60 -0.82 11.23
N GLN A 43 -11.29 -0.87 11.49
CA GLN A 43 -10.58 0.20 12.17
C GLN A 43 -10.15 1.20 11.10
N ASP A 44 -10.64 2.43 11.17
CA ASP A 44 -10.17 3.54 10.31
C ASP A 44 -8.69 3.86 10.60
N GLU A 45 -8.18 3.43 11.76
CA GLU A 45 -6.77 3.55 12.12
C GLU A 45 -5.95 2.35 11.63
N PRO A 46 -4.76 2.58 11.06
CA PRO A 46 -3.89 1.51 10.62
C PRO A 46 -3.22 0.81 11.82
N PHE A 47 -3.04 -0.51 11.71
CA PHE A 47 -2.30 -1.33 12.69
C PHE A 47 -0.80 -0.99 12.76
N TYR A 48 -0.26 -0.35 11.72
CA TYR A 48 1.10 0.19 11.68
C TYR A 48 1.07 1.61 11.14
N PRO A 49 1.88 2.57 11.64
CA PRO A 49 1.80 3.95 11.16
C PRO A 49 1.97 4.09 9.64
N CYS A 50 1.16 4.97 9.04
CA CYS A 50 1.29 5.31 7.63
C CYS A 50 2.53 6.19 7.44
N TYR A 51 3.66 5.57 7.12
CA TYR A 51 4.89 6.29 6.79
C TYR A 51 4.90 6.70 5.33
N VAL A 52 5.33 7.93 5.06
CA VAL A 52 5.41 8.51 3.73
C VAL A 52 6.67 9.35 3.59
N MET A 53 7.07 9.65 2.36
CA MET A 53 8.16 10.56 2.04
C MET A 53 7.62 11.81 1.34
N GLU A 54 8.17 12.99 1.62
CA GLU A 54 7.82 14.18 0.84
C GLU A 54 8.45 14.14 -0.56
N ALA A 55 7.71 14.61 -1.55
CA ALA A 55 8.15 14.62 -2.95
C ALA A 55 9.50 15.34 -3.16
N TRP A 56 9.80 16.41 -2.42
CA TRP A 56 11.09 17.09 -2.56
C TRP A 56 12.27 16.25 -2.05
N GLN A 57 12.05 15.34 -1.10
CA GLN A 57 13.09 14.42 -0.61
C GLN A 57 13.43 13.41 -1.71
N LEU A 58 12.41 12.86 -2.39
CA LEU A 58 12.59 11.94 -3.52
C LEU A 58 13.46 12.54 -4.63
N ARG A 59 13.28 13.84 -4.95
CA ARG A 59 14.09 14.58 -5.94
C ARG A 59 15.60 14.60 -5.65
N ARG A 60 15.99 14.33 -4.42
CA ARG A 60 17.40 14.35 -3.98
C ARG A 60 18.00 12.96 -3.86
N LEU A 61 17.19 11.91 -3.99
CA LEU A 61 17.67 10.54 -3.90
C LEU A 61 18.38 10.12 -5.18
N LYS A 62 19.42 9.30 -5.01
CA LYS A 62 20.09 8.61 -6.11
C LYS A 62 19.57 7.18 -6.32
N ARG A 63 18.98 6.60 -5.27
CA ARG A 63 18.40 5.25 -5.21
C ARG A 63 17.30 5.28 -4.15
N LEU A 64 16.28 4.46 -4.32
CA LEU A 64 15.24 4.31 -3.29
C LEU A 64 15.86 3.64 -2.05
N PRO A 65 15.79 4.27 -0.86
CA PRO A 65 16.12 3.59 0.39
C PRO A 65 14.99 2.62 0.76
N PHE A 66 15.33 1.51 1.40
CA PHE A 66 14.30 0.72 2.09
C PHE A 66 13.90 1.39 3.41
N HIS A 67 12.79 0.93 4.00
CA HIS A 67 12.14 1.58 5.15
C HIS A 67 13.07 1.93 6.31
N GLU A 68 13.88 0.99 6.80
CA GLU A 68 14.73 1.21 7.97
C GLU A 68 15.87 2.21 7.66
N GLN A 69 16.41 2.21 6.44
CA GLN A 69 17.36 3.25 5.99
C GLN A 69 16.67 4.62 5.95
N ALA A 70 15.48 4.69 5.37
CA ALA A 70 14.72 5.93 5.25
C ALA A 70 14.38 6.51 6.64
N LEU A 71 13.96 5.66 7.60
CA LEU A 71 13.76 6.06 9.00
C LEU A 71 15.06 6.57 9.65
N LYS A 72 16.15 5.83 9.53
CA LYS A 72 17.46 6.20 10.11
C LYS A 72 17.94 7.57 9.62
N HIS A 73 17.62 7.91 8.38
CA HIS A 73 17.98 9.18 7.74
C HIS A 73 16.91 10.28 7.89
N ASN A 74 15.87 10.07 8.71
CA ASN A 74 14.75 11.00 8.90
C ASN A 74 14.08 11.41 7.57
N LEU A 75 13.99 10.47 6.63
CA LEU A 75 13.34 10.70 5.34
C LEU A 75 11.84 10.43 5.38
N LEU A 76 11.35 9.69 6.39
CA LEU A 76 9.94 9.34 6.51
C LEU A 76 9.22 10.18 7.56
N GLN A 77 7.95 10.40 7.30
CA GLN A 77 7.02 11.09 8.18
C GLN A 77 5.80 10.22 8.39
N ARG A 78 5.19 10.33 9.57
CA ARG A 78 3.91 9.68 9.84
C ARG A 78 2.79 10.61 9.41
N VAL A 79 1.84 10.11 8.63
CA VAL A 79 0.64 10.85 8.26
C VAL A 79 -0.62 10.21 8.80
N THR A 80 -1.60 11.07 9.00
CA THR A 80 -2.99 10.77 9.39
C THR A 80 -3.91 11.43 8.36
N HIS A 81 -5.21 11.11 8.39
CA HIS A 81 -6.20 11.83 7.56
C HIS A 81 -6.09 13.35 7.69
N THR A 82 -5.86 13.87 8.90
CA THR A 82 -5.74 15.32 9.14
C THR A 82 -4.49 15.94 8.53
N SER A 83 -3.38 15.18 8.47
CA SER A 83 -2.12 15.65 7.89
C SER A 83 -2.20 15.74 6.36
N VAL A 84 -2.91 14.80 5.74
CA VAL A 84 -2.98 14.66 4.29
C VAL A 84 -3.90 15.70 3.63
N ILE A 85 -4.95 16.16 4.31
CA ILE A 85 -5.88 17.18 3.77
C ILE A 85 -5.17 18.45 3.29
N ARG A 86 -4.01 18.80 3.86
CA ARG A 86 -3.29 20.03 3.52
C ARG A 86 -2.39 19.93 2.28
N ASN A 87 -1.75 18.79 2.09
CA ASN A 87 -0.64 18.63 1.13
C ASN A 87 -0.94 17.56 0.05
N GLY A 88 -1.97 16.74 0.25
CA GLY A 88 -2.22 15.57 -0.58
C GLY A 88 -1.23 14.44 -0.30
N CYS A 89 -1.68 13.20 -0.52
CA CYS A 89 -0.85 12.01 -0.46
C CYS A 89 -1.22 11.06 -1.60
N ILE A 90 -0.21 10.64 -2.37
CA ILE A 90 -0.39 9.63 -3.41
C ILE A 90 0.02 8.26 -2.88
N PHE A 91 -0.79 7.25 -3.18
CA PHE A 91 -0.50 5.85 -2.95
C PHE A 91 0.03 5.25 -4.25
N VAL A 92 1.30 4.86 -4.30
CA VAL A 92 1.89 4.28 -5.50
C VAL A 92 1.81 2.77 -5.41
N SER A 93 1.01 2.19 -6.29
CA SER A 93 0.82 0.75 -6.44
C SER A 93 1.67 0.29 -7.62
N HIS A 94 2.54 -0.69 -7.44
CA HIS A 94 3.51 -1.06 -8.46
C HIS A 94 3.88 -2.54 -8.37
N ARG A 95 4.46 -3.05 -9.45
CA ARG A 95 5.11 -4.36 -9.45
C ARG A 95 6.54 -4.23 -8.92
N TRP A 96 7.08 -5.24 -8.27
CA TRP A 96 8.52 -5.31 -7.98
C TRP A 96 9.30 -5.83 -9.19
N GLU A 97 10.38 -5.14 -9.58
CA GLU A 97 11.21 -5.56 -10.73
C GLU A 97 12.09 -6.76 -10.40
N THR A 98 12.70 -6.75 -9.21
CA THR A 98 13.51 -7.87 -8.72
C THR A 98 13.07 -8.17 -7.29
N PRO A 99 12.06 -9.02 -7.06
CA PRO A 99 11.73 -9.43 -5.70
C PRO A 99 12.77 -10.43 -5.19
N ASP A 100 12.94 -10.53 -3.87
CA ASP A 100 13.82 -11.54 -3.27
C ASP A 100 13.22 -12.92 -3.51
N TYR A 101 13.89 -13.69 -4.35
CA TYR A 101 13.52 -15.09 -4.56
C TYR A 101 14.34 -16.02 -3.66
N GLU A 102 15.53 -15.59 -3.20
CA GLU A 102 16.45 -16.42 -2.43
C GLU A 102 17.19 -15.59 -1.38
N HIS A 103 17.29 -16.10 -0.15
CA HIS A 103 18.13 -15.54 0.89
C HIS A 103 19.59 -15.66 0.46
N ASP A 104 20.12 -14.59 -0.11
CA ASP A 104 21.56 -14.50 -0.29
C ASP A 104 22.19 -14.31 1.10
N GLU A 105 22.81 -15.37 1.62
CA GLU A 105 23.42 -15.38 2.96
C GLU A 105 24.52 -14.30 3.12
N GLU A 106 25.04 -13.76 2.00
CA GLU A 106 26.04 -12.69 1.99
C GLU A 106 25.46 -11.28 2.09
N SER A 107 24.15 -11.08 1.86
CA SER A 107 23.54 -9.75 2.02
C SER A 107 23.47 -9.41 3.51
N GLN A 108 24.26 -8.44 3.96
CA GLN A 108 24.29 -7.97 5.36
C GLN A 108 22.91 -7.48 5.88
N CYS A 109 21.95 -7.22 4.99
CA CYS A 109 20.56 -6.91 5.34
C CYS A 109 19.55 -7.98 4.90
N GLY A 110 20.00 -9.13 4.39
CA GLY A 110 19.18 -10.25 3.96
C GLY A 110 18.22 -9.94 2.81
N HIS A 111 18.44 -8.82 2.09
CA HIS A 111 17.54 -8.27 1.09
C HIS A 111 18.32 -7.91 -0.17
N THR A 112 18.14 -8.67 -1.25
CA THR A 112 18.71 -8.43 -2.59
C THR A 112 17.67 -7.87 -3.56
N GLY A 113 16.39 -7.99 -3.20
CA GLY A 113 15.26 -7.49 -3.93
C GLY A 113 15.18 -5.98 -3.92
N HIS A 114 14.81 -5.42 -5.07
CA HIS A 114 14.59 -4.01 -5.24
C HIS A 114 13.33 -3.77 -6.10
N PRO A 115 12.48 -2.81 -5.70
CA PRO A 115 11.24 -2.53 -6.43
C PRO A 115 11.49 -1.89 -7.79
N ASP A 116 12.62 -1.19 -7.95
CA ASP A 116 13.01 -0.46 -9.17
C ASP A 116 14.04 -1.23 -10.01
N ASP A 117 14.12 -0.89 -11.29
CA ASP A 117 15.08 -1.48 -12.22
C ASP A 117 16.51 -0.95 -12.01
N ALA A 118 17.46 -1.49 -12.78
CA ALA A 118 18.86 -1.07 -12.74
C ALA A 118 19.10 0.35 -13.27
N ALA A 119 18.10 0.94 -13.91
CA ALA A 119 18.14 2.31 -14.43
C ALA A 119 17.39 3.30 -13.53
N ASP A 120 16.86 2.89 -12.38
CA ASP A 120 16.11 3.75 -11.45
C ASP A 120 14.89 4.42 -12.09
N ASN A 121 14.22 3.76 -13.04
CA ASN A 121 13.16 4.42 -13.80
C ASN A 121 11.92 4.75 -12.95
N LYS A 122 11.58 3.98 -11.91
CA LYS A 122 10.49 4.35 -10.98
C LYS A 122 10.88 5.53 -10.12
N LEU A 123 12.11 5.56 -9.60
CA LEU A 123 12.60 6.74 -8.88
C LEU A 123 12.54 7.98 -9.75
N ARG A 124 13.00 7.92 -11.01
CA ARG A 124 12.91 9.05 -11.95
C ARG A 124 11.46 9.51 -12.15
N TRP A 125 10.53 8.57 -12.32
CA TRP A 125 9.10 8.90 -12.42
C TRP A 125 8.60 9.58 -11.14
N LEU A 126 8.93 9.04 -9.96
CA LEU A 126 8.55 9.62 -8.67
C LEU A 126 9.11 11.03 -8.46
N GLN A 127 10.33 11.30 -8.92
CA GLN A 127 10.95 12.63 -8.86
C GLN A 127 10.19 13.66 -9.71
N GLN A 128 9.51 13.20 -10.76
CA GLN A 128 8.71 13.98 -11.70
C GLN A 128 7.20 13.85 -11.46
N ALA A 129 6.75 13.15 -10.41
CA ALA A 129 5.34 12.81 -10.20
C ALA A 129 4.42 14.05 -10.15
N ALA A 130 4.88 15.19 -9.62
CA ALA A 130 4.12 16.44 -9.66
C ALA A 130 3.72 16.82 -11.10
N HIS A 131 4.66 16.70 -12.04
CA HIS A 131 4.43 17.01 -13.43
C HIS A 131 3.50 15.99 -14.09
N HIS A 132 3.75 14.69 -13.89
CA HIS A 132 2.94 13.62 -14.46
C HIS A 132 1.48 13.60 -13.98
N LEU A 133 1.24 14.11 -12.77
CA LEU A 133 -0.07 14.10 -12.11
C LEU A 133 -0.78 15.45 -12.17
N ASP A 134 -0.20 16.44 -12.86
CA ASP A 134 -0.67 17.82 -12.93
C ASP A 134 -0.95 18.43 -11.54
N LEU A 135 -0.01 18.22 -10.61
CA LEU A 135 -0.10 18.76 -9.26
C LEU A 135 0.53 20.15 -9.23
N ASN A 136 -0.30 21.15 -8.97
CA ASN A 136 0.14 22.54 -8.77
C ASN A 136 0.91 22.74 -7.45
N GLU A 137 0.84 21.77 -6.53
CA GLU A 137 1.44 21.87 -5.21
C GLU A 137 2.86 21.28 -5.18
N PRO A 138 3.88 22.05 -4.72
CA PRO A 138 5.24 21.55 -4.58
C PRO A 138 5.41 20.57 -3.41
N HIS A 139 4.43 20.52 -2.50
CA HIS A 139 4.46 19.73 -1.28
C HIS A 139 3.33 18.71 -1.29
N PHE A 140 3.66 17.45 -1.62
CA PHE A 140 2.78 16.31 -1.43
C PHE A 140 3.57 15.13 -0.90
N TYR A 141 2.86 14.19 -0.30
CA TYR A 141 3.41 12.96 0.25
C TYR A 141 3.30 11.81 -0.75
N VAL A 142 4.28 10.92 -0.72
CA VAL A 142 4.31 9.68 -1.48
C VAL A 142 4.34 8.52 -0.50
N TRP A 143 3.33 7.66 -0.57
CA TRP A 143 3.38 6.32 0.00
C TRP A 143 3.84 5.35 -1.08
N PHE A 144 4.87 4.57 -0.77
CA PHE A 144 5.47 3.56 -1.64
C PHE A 144 5.96 2.40 -0.77
N ASP A 145 5.54 1.18 -1.05
CA ASP A 145 5.66 0.04 -0.13
C ASP A 145 7.10 -0.15 0.39
N TYR A 146 8.10 0.00 -0.46
CA TYR A 146 9.50 -0.29 -0.17
C TYR A 146 10.09 0.56 0.96
N PHE A 147 9.77 1.85 0.98
CA PHE A 147 10.19 2.75 2.05
C PHE A 147 9.11 2.97 3.10
N SER A 148 7.85 2.59 2.86
CA SER A 148 6.73 2.84 3.77
C SER A 148 6.46 1.65 4.70
N VAL A 149 6.86 0.45 4.28
CA VAL A 149 6.67 -0.82 4.99
C VAL A 149 8.03 -1.39 5.41
N PRO A 150 8.19 -1.89 6.65
CA PRO A 150 9.42 -2.56 7.08
C PRO A 150 9.85 -3.67 6.12
N GLN A 151 11.14 -3.70 5.79
CA GLN A 151 11.68 -4.66 4.83
C GLN A 151 12.59 -5.70 5.49
N HIS A 152 13.19 -5.37 6.64
CA HIS A 152 14.09 -6.30 7.33
C HIS A 152 13.34 -7.52 7.88
N THR A 153 13.97 -8.70 7.80
CA THR A 153 13.38 -9.98 8.28
C THR A 153 13.08 -9.96 9.77
N ASP A 154 13.92 -9.29 10.57
CA ASP A 154 13.70 -9.08 12.01
C ASP A 154 12.42 -8.27 12.32
N ASN A 155 11.89 -7.54 11.33
CA ASN A 155 10.68 -6.73 11.45
C ASN A 155 9.44 -7.42 10.84
N LEU A 156 9.44 -8.75 10.70
CA LEU A 156 8.33 -9.50 10.08
C LEU A 156 6.97 -9.16 10.70
N LEU A 157 6.89 -9.04 12.03
CA LEU A 157 5.65 -8.64 12.70
C LEU A 157 5.14 -7.27 12.21
N PHE A 158 6.02 -6.26 12.17
CA PHE A 158 5.65 -4.93 11.72
C PHE A 158 5.32 -4.89 10.22
N LYS A 159 6.01 -5.71 9.41
CA LYS A 159 5.67 -5.91 8.00
C LYS A 159 4.25 -6.47 7.84
N MET A 160 3.88 -7.49 8.62
CA MET A 160 2.52 -8.04 8.62
C MET A 160 1.47 -7.02 9.07
N LEU A 161 1.75 -6.24 10.13
CA LEU A 161 0.84 -5.18 10.58
C LEU A 161 0.65 -4.08 9.52
N ALA A 162 1.73 -3.72 8.80
CA ALA A 162 1.67 -2.76 7.71
C ALA A 162 0.88 -3.29 6.52
N ILE A 163 1.07 -4.54 6.12
CA ILE A 163 0.26 -5.19 5.06
C ILE A 163 -1.23 -5.17 5.43
N ARG A 164 -1.57 -5.51 6.67
CA ARG A 164 -2.96 -5.45 7.15
C ARG A 164 -3.53 -4.04 7.21
N SER A 165 -2.67 -3.02 7.21
CA SER A 165 -3.05 -1.61 7.23
C SER A 165 -3.25 -1.02 5.83
N LEU A 166 -3.03 -1.79 4.75
CA LEU A 166 -3.19 -1.31 3.37
C LEU A 166 -4.53 -0.60 3.10
N PRO A 167 -5.71 -1.13 3.53
CA PRO A 167 -6.98 -0.43 3.34
C PRO A 167 -7.00 0.97 3.98
N ALA A 168 -6.43 1.09 5.19
CA ALA A 168 -6.34 2.36 5.89
C ALA A 168 -5.35 3.31 5.21
N TYR A 169 -4.19 2.83 4.72
CA TYR A 169 -3.24 3.65 3.98
C TYR A 169 -3.85 4.23 2.71
N VAL A 170 -4.55 3.39 1.95
CA VAL A 170 -5.22 3.83 0.72
C VAL A 170 -6.36 4.81 1.03
N SER A 171 -7.09 4.62 2.13
CA SER A 171 -8.08 5.60 2.61
C SER A 171 -7.47 6.94 3.01
N ILE A 172 -6.30 6.92 3.65
CA ILE A 172 -5.53 8.12 4.01
C ILE A 172 -5.05 8.86 2.76
N CYS A 173 -4.64 8.14 1.71
CA CYS A 173 -4.19 8.73 0.45
C CYS A 173 -5.36 9.27 -0.38
N ASN A 174 -5.14 10.39 -1.08
CA ASN A 174 -6.17 11.03 -1.92
C ASN A 174 -6.18 10.51 -3.35
N ARG A 175 -5.14 9.79 -3.77
CA ARG A 175 -4.98 9.32 -5.14
C ARG A 175 -4.16 8.05 -5.16
N CYS A 176 -4.68 7.00 -5.79
CA CYS A 176 -3.91 5.82 -6.13
C CYS A 176 -3.29 5.95 -7.54
N VAL A 177 -2.02 5.57 -7.66
CA VAL A 177 -1.21 5.66 -8.88
C VAL A 177 -0.64 4.27 -9.17
N PRO A 178 -1.33 3.44 -9.97
CA PRO A 178 -0.78 2.23 -10.55
C PRO A 178 0.35 2.52 -11.54
N LEU A 179 1.57 2.21 -11.15
CA LEU A 179 2.79 2.47 -11.91
C LEU A 179 3.23 1.21 -12.67
N VAL A 180 3.19 1.28 -14.00
CA VAL A 180 3.43 0.14 -14.92
C VAL A 180 4.68 0.38 -15.78
N GLY A 181 5.42 -0.68 -16.08
CA GLY A 181 6.77 -0.59 -16.65
C GLY A 181 6.91 -1.05 -18.09
N PRO A 182 8.07 -0.80 -18.72
CA PRO A 182 8.37 -1.28 -20.07
C PRO A 182 8.53 -2.80 -20.12
N ALA A 183 8.92 -3.44 -19.00
CA ALA A 183 8.92 -4.90 -18.86
C ALA A 183 7.52 -5.52 -18.96
N ASP A 184 6.47 -4.69 -18.96
CA ASP A 184 5.10 -5.09 -19.25
C ASP A 184 4.79 -5.09 -20.76
N GLY A 185 5.76 -4.75 -21.61
CA GLY A 185 5.66 -4.72 -23.08
C GLY A 185 4.76 -3.59 -23.58
N GLU A 186 4.33 -3.66 -24.85
CA GLU A 186 3.14 -2.91 -25.32
C GLU A 186 1.84 -3.34 -24.59
N ALA A 187 1.92 -4.35 -23.71
CA ALA A 187 0.80 -4.98 -23.01
C ALA A 187 0.48 -4.36 -21.64
N GLY A 188 0.63 -3.04 -21.56
CA GLY A 188 -0.23 -2.15 -20.77
C GLY A 188 -0.61 -2.57 -19.33
N PRO A 189 -1.77 -2.10 -18.85
CA PRO A 189 -2.37 -2.49 -17.58
C PRO A 189 -2.57 -3.99 -17.35
N GLU A 190 -2.63 -4.77 -18.42
CA GLU A 190 -3.10 -6.15 -18.39
C GLU A 190 -2.14 -7.05 -17.61
N LYS A 191 -0.82 -6.87 -17.80
CA LYS A 191 0.18 -7.66 -17.06
C LYS A 191 0.26 -7.25 -15.60
N TYR A 192 0.19 -5.95 -15.32
CA TYR A 192 0.11 -5.40 -13.96
C TYR A 192 -1.04 -6.06 -13.19
N LEU A 193 -2.22 -6.08 -13.81
CA LEU A 193 -3.41 -6.72 -13.28
C LEU A 193 -3.35 -8.24 -13.26
N THR A 194 -2.26 -8.90 -13.67
CA THR A 194 -2.12 -10.34 -13.40
C THR A 194 -1.72 -10.62 -11.96
N ARG A 195 -1.17 -9.65 -11.23
CA ARG A 195 -0.63 -9.82 -9.87
C ARG A 195 -1.71 -9.69 -8.81
N GLY A 196 -1.67 -10.54 -7.79
CA GLY A 196 -2.65 -10.51 -6.68
C GLY A 196 -2.59 -9.20 -5.90
N TRP A 197 -1.41 -8.79 -5.46
CA TRP A 197 -1.18 -7.55 -4.71
C TRP A 197 -1.64 -6.30 -5.47
N CYS A 198 -1.24 -6.17 -6.74
CA CYS A 198 -1.63 -5.03 -7.56
C CYS A 198 -3.15 -4.93 -7.75
N ARG A 199 -3.87 -6.06 -7.87
CA ARG A 199 -5.34 -6.08 -7.90
C ARG A 199 -5.93 -5.64 -6.57
N LEU A 200 -5.40 -6.14 -5.46
CA LEU A 200 -5.86 -5.79 -4.11
C LEU A 200 -5.71 -4.29 -3.83
N GLU A 201 -4.56 -3.72 -4.20
CA GLU A 201 -4.27 -2.29 -4.00
C GLU A 201 -5.20 -1.39 -4.82
N VAL A 202 -5.46 -1.75 -6.09
CA VAL A 202 -6.44 -1.03 -6.90
C VAL A 202 -7.86 -1.23 -6.37
N LEU A 203 -8.22 -2.44 -5.92
CA LEU A 203 -9.52 -2.69 -5.29
C LEU A 203 -9.69 -1.83 -4.02
N ALA A 204 -8.65 -1.72 -3.19
CA ALA A 204 -8.65 -0.87 -2.02
C ALA A 204 -8.84 0.62 -2.39
N ALA A 205 -8.24 1.07 -3.50
CA ALA A 205 -8.36 2.45 -3.97
C ALA A 205 -9.75 2.79 -4.47
N LEU A 206 -10.40 1.85 -5.15
CA LEU A 206 -11.77 2.01 -5.62
C LEU A 206 -12.82 1.77 -4.53
N CYS A 207 -12.43 1.18 -3.40
CA CYS A 207 -13.30 0.96 -2.25
C CYS A 207 -13.80 2.30 -1.69
N PRO A 208 -15.11 2.44 -1.38
CA PRO A 208 -15.64 3.62 -0.71
C PRO A 208 -14.88 3.90 0.59
N LYS A 209 -14.53 5.17 0.79
CA LYS A 209 -13.80 5.63 1.98
C LYS A 209 -14.79 6.25 2.95
N LYS A 210 -14.55 6.05 4.25
CA LYS A 210 -15.35 6.66 5.31
C LYS A 210 -14.48 7.63 6.09
N TYR A 211 -14.93 8.87 6.23
CA TYR A 211 -14.23 9.84 7.04
C TYR A 211 -14.49 9.62 8.53
N PRO A 212 -13.63 10.18 9.42
CA PRO A 212 -13.87 10.16 10.87
C PRO A 212 -15.20 10.79 11.29
N SER A 213 -15.79 11.67 10.47
CA SER A 213 -17.15 12.20 10.70
C SER A 213 -18.26 11.15 10.54
N GLY A 214 -17.95 10.00 9.93
CA GLY A 214 -18.89 8.97 9.52
C GLY A 214 -19.42 9.14 8.10
N ASP A 215 -19.07 10.25 7.43
CA ASP A 215 -19.46 10.50 6.04
C ASP A 215 -18.72 9.58 5.08
N TRP A 216 -19.42 9.16 4.03
CA TRP A 216 -18.86 8.34 2.98
C TRP A 216 -18.46 9.19 1.79
N VAL A 217 -17.34 8.82 1.19
CA VAL A 217 -16.89 9.34 -0.10
C VAL A 217 -16.57 8.21 -1.05
N ARG A 218 -16.66 8.53 -2.34
CA ARG A 218 -16.30 7.62 -3.42
C ARG A 218 -14.83 7.18 -3.29
N GLY A 219 -14.55 5.98 -3.81
CA GLY A 219 -13.19 5.57 -4.12
C GLY A 219 -12.55 6.44 -5.21
N ASP A 220 -11.27 6.25 -5.42
CA ASP A 220 -10.47 7.08 -6.32
C ASP A 220 -10.81 6.85 -7.80
N GLU A 221 -10.58 7.86 -8.64
CA GLU A 221 -10.48 7.66 -10.09
C GLU A 221 -9.04 7.19 -10.39
N VAL A 222 -8.90 5.91 -10.70
CA VAL A 222 -7.58 5.29 -10.85
C VAL A 222 -7.18 5.26 -12.33
N HIS A 223 -6.04 5.86 -12.65
CA HIS A 223 -5.42 5.83 -13.98
C HIS A 223 -4.06 5.14 -13.90
N TYR A 224 -3.72 4.34 -14.90
CA TYR A 224 -2.37 3.79 -15.00
C TYR A 224 -1.38 4.88 -15.39
N TYR A 225 -0.16 4.77 -14.87
CA TYR A 225 0.95 5.62 -15.27
C TYR A 225 2.14 4.76 -15.69
N ARG A 226 2.75 5.12 -16.80
CA ARG A 226 3.89 4.42 -17.38
C ARG A 226 5.19 5.09 -16.92
N TYR A 227 6.16 4.28 -16.49
CA TYR A 227 7.52 4.74 -16.20
C TYR A 227 8.51 4.24 -17.26
N GLY A 228 9.71 4.82 -17.31
CA GLY A 228 10.76 4.44 -18.26
C GLY A 228 10.50 4.87 -19.71
N LEU A 229 9.57 5.81 -19.90
CA LEU A 229 9.31 6.45 -21.19
C LEU A 229 10.27 7.61 -21.43
N SER A 230 10.36 8.06 -22.68
CA SER A 230 11.01 9.33 -23.01
C SER A 230 10.19 10.52 -22.50
N GLU A 231 10.83 11.68 -22.27
CA GLU A 231 10.18 12.90 -21.76
C GLU A 231 9.03 13.41 -22.64
N THR A 232 9.00 13.02 -23.91
CA THR A 232 7.96 13.42 -24.88
C THR A 232 6.74 12.52 -24.91
N GLU A 233 6.77 11.36 -24.25
CA GLU A 233 5.68 10.39 -24.29
C GLU A 233 4.69 10.61 -23.14
N GLU A 234 3.40 10.45 -23.45
CA GLU A 234 2.35 10.55 -22.45
C GLU A 234 2.46 9.42 -21.42
N THR A 235 2.70 9.79 -20.16
CA THR A 235 2.81 8.80 -19.08
C THR A 235 1.47 8.26 -18.64
N GLN A 236 0.39 9.05 -18.74
CA GLN A 236 -0.93 8.64 -18.32
C GLN A 236 -1.55 7.67 -19.32
N GLY A 237 -1.99 6.51 -18.82
CA GLY A 237 -2.71 5.50 -19.56
C GLY A 237 -4.22 5.60 -19.38
N ARG A 238 -4.92 4.56 -19.84
CA ARG A 238 -6.38 4.44 -19.65
C ARG A 238 -6.77 4.38 -18.18
N GLN A 239 -8.00 4.76 -17.88
CA GLN A 239 -8.59 4.58 -16.56
C GLN A 239 -8.81 3.08 -16.26
N VAL A 240 -8.64 2.68 -15.00
CA VAL A 240 -9.02 1.35 -14.54
C VAL A 240 -10.53 1.27 -14.39
N SER A 241 -11.12 0.22 -14.92
CA SER A 241 -12.52 -0.12 -14.73
C SER A 241 -12.67 -1.38 -13.87
N LEU A 242 -13.87 -1.59 -13.33
CA LEU A 242 -14.22 -2.84 -12.65
C LEU A 242 -14.00 -4.08 -13.52
N GLN A 243 -14.25 -3.97 -14.82
CA GLN A 243 -14.12 -5.11 -15.74
C GLN A 243 -12.67 -5.58 -15.84
N ASP A 244 -11.73 -4.71 -15.48
CA ASP A 244 -10.32 -5.03 -15.40
C ASP A 244 -9.95 -5.78 -14.10
N LEU A 245 -10.77 -5.65 -13.05
CA LEU A 245 -10.50 -6.18 -11.72
C LEU A 245 -11.11 -7.56 -11.52
N ARG A 246 -10.28 -8.57 -11.76
CA ARG A 246 -10.53 -9.94 -11.29
C ARG A 246 -10.29 -10.03 -9.78
N PRO A 247 -10.83 -11.06 -9.10
CA PRO A 247 -10.56 -11.26 -7.68
C PRO A 247 -9.04 -11.30 -7.38
N PRO A 248 -8.56 -10.59 -6.32
CA PRO A 248 -7.14 -10.56 -5.97
C PRO A 248 -6.53 -11.94 -5.71
N HIS A 249 -7.26 -12.86 -5.08
CA HIS A 249 -6.82 -14.24 -4.81
C HIS A 249 -6.59 -15.07 -6.09
N ARG A 250 -7.15 -14.67 -7.24
CA ARG A 250 -6.86 -15.29 -8.55
C ARG A 250 -5.68 -14.65 -9.27
N GLY A 251 -4.91 -13.82 -8.57
CA GLY A 251 -3.70 -13.21 -9.09
C GLY A 251 -2.52 -14.18 -9.09
N LYS A 252 -1.44 -13.77 -9.75
CA LYS A 252 -0.14 -14.43 -9.65
C LYS A 252 0.59 -13.90 -8.42
N PHE A 253 1.15 -14.82 -7.65
CA PHE A 253 1.95 -14.56 -6.47
C PHE A 253 3.37 -15.05 -6.69
N THR A 254 4.35 -14.34 -6.14
CA THR A 254 5.77 -14.71 -6.19
C THR A 254 6.26 -15.34 -4.90
N VAL A 255 5.58 -15.06 -3.78
CA VAL A 255 5.94 -15.55 -2.45
C VAL A 255 4.83 -16.46 -1.94
N SER A 256 5.21 -17.61 -1.38
CA SER A 256 4.28 -18.54 -0.76
C SER A 256 3.65 -17.91 0.49
N GLY A 257 2.33 -18.07 0.66
CA GLY A 257 1.59 -17.48 1.79
C GLY A 257 1.04 -16.08 1.55
N ASP A 258 1.46 -15.38 0.49
CA ASP A 258 0.87 -14.09 0.12
C ASP A 258 -0.64 -14.17 -0.15
N GLU A 259 -1.11 -15.32 -0.66
CA GLU A 259 -2.53 -15.58 -0.91
C GLU A 259 -3.37 -15.42 0.35
N GLU A 260 -2.92 -15.99 1.48
CA GLU A 260 -3.60 -15.91 2.78
C GLU A 260 -3.59 -14.47 3.32
N LEU A 261 -2.46 -13.76 3.14
CA LEU A 261 -2.34 -12.36 3.56
C LEU A 261 -3.30 -11.44 2.78
N ILE A 262 -3.41 -11.65 1.46
CA ILE A 262 -4.36 -10.91 0.62
C ILE A 262 -5.79 -11.23 1.00
N GLU A 263 -6.12 -12.48 1.28
CA GLU A 263 -7.49 -12.87 1.65
C GLU A 263 -7.98 -12.11 2.88
N ALA A 264 -7.15 -12.02 3.92
CA ALA A 264 -7.47 -11.26 5.12
C ALA A 264 -7.74 -9.77 4.82
N VAL A 265 -6.97 -9.16 3.92
CA VAL A 265 -7.17 -7.75 3.52
C VAL A 265 -8.40 -7.60 2.63
N ALA A 266 -8.63 -8.54 1.71
CA ALA A 266 -9.79 -8.54 0.84
C ALA A 266 -11.11 -8.68 1.62
N GLN A 267 -11.12 -9.48 2.68
CA GLN A 267 -12.28 -9.59 3.58
C GLN A 267 -12.63 -8.25 4.23
N VAL A 268 -11.62 -7.51 4.72
CA VAL A 268 -11.82 -6.16 5.31
C VAL A 268 -12.43 -5.19 4.29
N LEU A 269 -11.99 -5.26 3.02
CA LEU A 269 -12.58 -4.46 1.95
C LEU A 269 -14.02 -4.89 1.62
N ALA A 270 -14.31 -6.19 1.60
CA ALA A 270 -15.66 -6.71 1.35
C ALA A 270 -16.65 -6.29 2.44
N GLU A 271 -16.24 -6.33 3.71
CA GLU A 271 -17.01 -5.81 4.84
C GLU A 271 -17.28 -4.31 4.68
N ARG A 272 -16.29 -3.54 4.21
CA ARG A 272 -16.42 -2.11 3.94
C ARG A 272 -17.45 -1.81 2.84
N TYR A 273 -17.42 -2.55 1.74
CA TYR A 273 -18.45 -2.45 0.69
C TYR A 273 -19.85 -2.76 1.24
N THR A 274 -19.95 -3.76 2.10
CA THR A 274 -21.22 -4.20 2.70
C THR A 274 -21.78 -3.12 3.64
N GLU A 275 -20.92 -2.50 4.45
CA GLU A 275 -21.29 -1.37 5.31
C GLU A 275 -21.78 -0.17 4.50
N TYR A 276 -21.06 0.16 3.42
CA TYR A 276 -21.43 1.24 2.51
C TYR A 276 -22.79 0.99 1.86
N GLU A 277 -23.01 -0.21 1.32
CA GLU A 277 -24.27 -0.63 0.71
C GLU A 277 -25.45 -0.56 1.70
N ALA A 278 -25.24 -1.06 2.92
CA ALA A 278 -26.25 -1.00 3.97
C ALA A 278 -26.61 0.44 4.37
N LYS A 279 -25.64 1.36 4.33
CA LYS A 279 -25.85 2.76 4.73
C LYS A 279 -26.47 3.62 3.64
N MET A 280 -26.04 3.44 2.40
CA MET A 280 -26.50 4.23 1.25
C MET A 280 -27.80 3.67 0.62
N GLY A 281 -28.17 2.43 0.97
CA GLY A 281 -29.24 1.70 0.31
C GLY A 281 -28.91 1.42 -1.17
N HIS A 282 -29.91 1.07 -1.97
CA HIS A 282 -29.75 0.86 -3.43
C HIS A 282 -29.61 2.18 -4.22
N THR A 283 -29.19 3.27 -3.59
CA THR A 283 -29.07 4.54 -4.29
C THR A 283 -27.75 4.58 -5.06
N ASN A 284 -27.84 4.39 -6.39
CA ASN A 284 -26.71 4.51 -7.33
C ASN A 284 -26.07 5.92 -7.36
N ALA A 285 -26.57 6.87 -6.56
CA ALA A 285 -26.14 8.26 -6.54
C ALA A 285 -24.69 8.45 -6.07
N TRP A 286 -24.02 7.38 -5.66
CA TRP A 286 -22.61 7.37 -5.27
C TRP A 286 -21.80 6.24 -5.94
N ASP A 287 -22.45 5.40 -6.76
CA ASP A 287 -21.87 4.28 -7.50
C ASP A 287 -21.25 4.75 -8.83
N PHE A 288 -20.33 5.71 -8.75
CA PHE A 288 -19.72 6.30 -9.95
C PHE A 288 -18.40 5.66 -10.37
N THR A 289 -17.76 4.89 -9.48
CA THR A 289 -16.50 4.17 -9.75
C THR A 289 -16.73 2.67 -9.80
N ILE A 290 -17.45 2.14 -8.81
CA ILE A 290 -17.85 0.74 -8.71
C ILE A 290 -19.36 0.72 -8.45
N ARG A 291 -20.11 0.00 -9.29
CA ARG A 291 -21.46 -0.43 -8.91
C ARG A 291 -21.28 -1.49 -7.84
N VAL A 292 -21.60 -1.14 -6.60
CA VAL A 292 -21.26 -2.00 -5.45
C VAL A 292 -21.95 -3.36 -5.58
N HIS A 293 -23.10 -3.42 -6.24
CA HIS A 293 -23.82 -4.65 -6.56
C HIS A 293 -23.16 -5.53 -7.65
N ASP A 294 -22.28 -4.97 -8.47
CA ASP A 294 -21.57 -5.69 -9.54
C ASP A 294 -20.16 -6.14 -9.09
N ARG A 295 -19.84 -6.00 -7.80
CA ARG A 295 -18.53 -6.38 -7.25
C ARG A 295 -18.32 -7.91 -7.35
N PRO A 296 -17.08 -8.38 -7.56
CA PRO A 296 -16.80 -9.81 -7.50
C PRO A 296 -17.18 -10.37 -6.12
N GLU A 297 -17.87 -11.53 -6.10
CA GLU A 297 -18.08 -12.35 -4.90
C GLU A 297 -16.74 -12.88 -4.36
#